data_AF-A0A381WPI9-F1
#
_entry.id   AF-A0A381WPI9-F1
#
_cell.length_a   1.000
_cell.length_b   1.000
_cell.length_c   1.000
_cell.angle_alpha   90.00
_cell.angle_beta   90.00
_cell.angle_gamma   90.00
#
_symmetry.space_group_name_H-M   'P 1'
#
loop_
_entity.id
_entity.type
_entity.pdbx_description
1 polymer ?
#
loop_
_entity_poly.entity_id
_entity_poly.type
_entity_poly.pdbx_seq_one_letter_code
_entity_poly.pdbx_strand_id
1 'polypeptide(L)' 'MERKIVHVVGTGTIGEPLIGLLCDYQDQLGIDEVTFNKNTPLRSDRSKVLDLLKRGARLAVSEDSKDSFKDLGMDP' A
#
# COMPACT_ATOMS: atom_id res chain seq x y z
N MET A 1 7.01 12.75 20.06
CA MET A 1 5.74 12.00 19.94
C MET A 1 6.05 10.63 19.38
N GLU A 2 5.33 9.60 19.80
CA GLU A 2 5.43 8.26 19.22
C GLU A 2 4.91 8.28 17.79
N ARG A 3 5.63 7.61 16.87
CA ARG A 3 5.28 7.55 15.46
C ARG A 3 4.11 6.60 15.25
N LYS A 4 3.03 7.07 14.65
CA LYS A 4 1.81 6.29 14.38
C LYS A 4 1.84 5.77 12.95
N ILE A 5 2.08 4.47 12.83
CA ILE A 5 2.13 3.76 11.55
C ILE A 5 0.91 2.85 11.46
N VAL A 6 0.19 2.93 10.34
CA VAL A 6 -0.91 2.00 10.04
C VAL A 6 -0.46 1.04 8.95
N HIS A 7 -0.52 -0.26 9.25
CA HIS A 7 -0.23 -1.31 8.29
C HIS A 7 -1.52 -2.06 7.93
N VAL A 8 -1.89 -2.06 6.64
CA VAL A 8 -3.08 -2.75 6.14
C VAL A 8 -2.67 -4.04 5.43
N VAL A 9 -3.16 -5.19 5.91
CA VAL A 9 -2.90 -6.48 5.28
C VAL A 9 -4.00 -6.81 4.29
N GLY A 10 -3.69 -6.71 2.99
CA GLY A 10 -4.59 -7.05 1.90
C GLY A 10 -5.22 -5.85 1.19
N THR A 11 -5.39 -5.99 -0.12
CA THR A 11 -5.91 -4.96 -1.04
C THR A 11 -7.20 -5.42 -1.73
N GLY A 12 -8.08 -6.08 -0.97
CA GLY A 12 -9.38 -6.53 -1.48
C GLY A 12 -10.37 -5.38 -1.65
N THR A 13 -11.65 -5.72 -1.86
CA THR A 13 -12.74 -4.75 -2.10
C THR A 13 -12.81 -3.62 -1.07
N ILE A 14 -12.52 -3.90 0.20
CA ILE A 14 -12.52 -2.90 1.27
C ILE A 14 -11.12 -2.38 1.58
N GLY A 15 -10.09 -3.23 1.47
CA GLY A 15 -8.72 -2.86 1.79
C GLY A 15 -8.22 -1.71 0.92
N GLU A 16 -8.42 -1.80 -0.39
CA GLU A 16 -8.02 -0.75 -1.35
C GLU A 16 -8.61 0.63 -1.02
N PRO A 17 -9.95 0.81 -0.92
CA PRO A 17 -10.51 2.12 -0.58
C PRO A 17 -10.15 2.58 0.83
N LEU A 18 -10.00 1.67 1.80
CA LEU A 18 -9.55 2.02 3.15
C LEU A 18 -8.13 2.59 3.16
N ILE A 19 -7.19 1.97 2.43
CA ILE A 19 -5.81 2.49 2.31
C ILE A 19 -5.83 3.88 1.68
N GLY A 20 -6.63 4.08 0.62
CA GLY A 20 -6.81 5.38 0.00
C GLY A 20 -7.30 6.44 0.99
N LEU A 21 -8.36 6.14 1.75
CA LEU A 21 -8.89 7.05 2.78
C LEU A 21 -7.86 7.32 3.88
N LEU A 22 -7.12 6.32 4.35
CA LEU A 22 -6.08 6.53 5.37
C LEU A 22 -4.98 7.46 4.86
N CYS A 23 -4.63 7.41 3.58
CA CYS A 23 -3.67 8.34 2.97
C CYS A 23 -4.25 9.74 2.80
N ASP A 24 -5.48 9.84 2.29
CA ASP A 24 -6.16 11.11 2.03
C ASP A 24 -6.42 11.90 3.34
N TYR A 25 -6.60 11.20 4.46
CA TYR A 25 -6.88 11.75 5.78
C TYR A 25 -5.72 11.62 6.77
N GLN A 26 -4.51 11.27 6.32
CA GLN A 26 -3.36 10.95 7.18
C GLN A 26 -3.08 12.04 8.23
N ASP A 27 -3.06 13.32 7.82
CA ASP A 27 -2.77 14.45 8.70
C ASP A 27 -3.89 14.67 9.73
N GLN A 28 -5.15 14.53 9.30
CA GLN A 28 -6.32 14.73 10.16
C GLN A 28 -6.44 13.63 11.22
N LEU A 29 -6.00 12.42 10.88
CA LEU A 29 -5.95 11.27 11.79
C LEU A 29 -4.68 11.25 12.64
N GLY A 30 -3.70 12.12 12.33
CA GLY A 30 -2.38 12.14 12.95
C GLY A 30 -1.59 10.85 12.71
N ILE A 31 -1.67 10.30 11.50
CA ILE A 31 -0.93 9.12 11.05
C ILE A 31 0.34 9.59 10.34
N ASP A 32 1.50 9.07 10.72
CA ASP A 32 2.78 9.44 10.14
C ASP A 32 3.13 8.63 8.89
N GLU A 33 2.58 7.41 8.77
CA GLU A 33 2.86 6.52 7.64
C GLU A 33 1.74 5.49 7.45
N VAL A 34 1.35 5.28 6.19
CA VAL A 34 0.46 4.19 5.78
C VAL A 34 1.24 3.20 4.92
N THR A 35 1.26 1.94 5.35
CA THR A 35 1.84 0.83 4.58
C THR A 35 0.74 -0.17 4.26
N PHE A 36 0.87 -0.90 3.17
CA PHE A 36 -0.06 -1.98 2.84
C PHE A 36 0.67 -3.20 2.30
N ASN A 37 0.20 -4.37 2.68
CA ASN A 37 0.73 -5.62 2.18
C ASN A 37 -0.12 -6.20 1.05
N LYS A 38 0.59 -6.79 0.07
CA LYS A 38 -0.02 -7.59 -0.99
C LYS A 38 0.77 -8.89 -1.18
N ASN A 39 0.07 -10.02 -1.10
CA ASN A 39 0.71 -11.34 -1.20
C ASN A 39 1.11 -11.74 -2.63
N THR A 40 0.31 -11.38 -3.63
CA THR A 40 0.50 -11.87 -5.00
C THR A 40 0.66 -10.70 -5.98
N PRO A 41 1.74 -10.68 -6.76
CA PRO A 41 1.94 -9.69 -7.82
C PRO A 41 1.02 -10.02 -9.01
N LEU A 42 -0.16 -9.38 -9.05
CA LEU A 42 -1.13 -9.56 -10.14
C LEU A 42 -1.09 -8.35 -11.08
N ARG A 43 -0.93 -8.60 -12.39
CA ARG A 43 -0.95 -7.55 -13.41
C ARG A 43 -2.26 -6.76 -13.40
N SER A 44 -3.38 -7.40 -13.07
CA SER A 44 -4.70 -6.77 -12.93
C SER A 44 -4.76 -5.71 -11.83
N ASP A 45 -3.89 -5.82 -10.83
CA ASP A 45 -3.87 -4.92 -9.68
C ASP A 45 -2.83 -3.80 -9.84
N ARG A 46 -2.07 -3.78 -10.92
CA ARG A 46 -0.99 -2.81 -11.16
C ARG A 46 -1.47 -1.36 -11.06
N SER A 47 -2.59 -1.03 -11.70
CA SER A 47 -3.14 0.34 -11.66
C SER A 47 -3.53 0.76 -10.25
N LYS A 48 -4.11 -0.16 -9.48
CA LYS A 48 -4.56 0.05 -8.10
C LYS A 48 -3.39 0.27 -7.15
N VAL A 49 -2.37 -0.60 -7.24
CA VAL A 49 -1.15 -0.48 -6.44
C VAL A 49 -0.44 0.85 -6.76
N LEU A 50 -0.30 1.20 -8.04
CA LEU A 50 0.29 2.49 -8.43
C LEU A 50 -0.51 3.69 -7.94
N ASP A 51 -1.84 3.60 -7.89
CA ASP A 51 -2.69 4.66 -7.33
C ASP A 51 -2.40 4.86 -5.83
N LEU A 52 -2.36 3.78 -5.05
CA LEU A 52 -2.05 3.83 -3.62
C LEU A 52 -0.64 4.37 -3.34
N LEU A 53 0.35 3.95 -4.13
CA LEU A 53 1.72 4.47 -4.03
C LEU A 53 1.77 5.99 -4.30
N LYS A 54 1.03 6.47 -5.31
CA LYS A 54 0.93 7.91 -5.61
C LYS A 54 0.26 8.72 -4.51
N ARG A 55 -0.68 8.12 -3.77
CA ARG A 55 -1.32 8.74 -2.59
C ARG A 55 -0.41 8.77 -1.35
N GLY A 56 0.76 8.14 -1.42
CA GLY A 56 1.74 8.12 -0.32
C GLY A 56 1.74 6.83 0.51
N ALA A 57 0.93 5.84 0.15
CA ALA A 57 1.01 4.52 0.77
C ALA A 57 2.30 3.82 0.36
N ARG A 58 2.85 2.96 1.22
CA ARG A 58 4.06 2.16 0.92
C ARG A 58 3.70 0.69 0.78
N LEU A 59 4.17 0.07 -0.30
CA LEU A 59 3.92 -1.33 -0.59
C LEU A 59 4.89 -2.22 0.21
N ALA A 60 4.36 -3.12 1.02
CA ALA A 60 5.13 -4.14 1.74
C ALA A 60 4.87 -5.52 1.12
N VAL A 61 5.93 -6.20 0.69
CA VAL A 61 5.83 -7.55 0.09
C VAL A 61 6.82 -8.47 0.77
N SER A 62 6.65 -9.77 0.57
CA SER A 62 7.63 -10.75 1.02
C SER A 62 8.91 -10.66 0.16
N GLU A 63 10.07 -10.93 0.74
CA GLU A 63 11.36 -10.80 0.03
C GLU A 63 11.42 -11.69 -1.22
N ASP A 64 10.81 -12.87 -1.20
CA ASP A 64 10.73 -13.80 -2.32
C ASP A 64 9.85 -13.31 -3.48
N SER A 65 8.94 -12.34 -3.24
CA SER A 65 8.06 -11.78 -4.27
C SER A 65 8.51 -10.41 -4.78
N LYS A 66 9.51 -9.79 -4.15
CA LYS A 66 9.94 -8.40 -4.40
C LYS A 66 10.26 -8.13 -5.88
N ASP A 67 11.02 -9.00 -6.52
CA ASP A 67 11.40 -8.84 -7.93
C ASP A 67 10.20 -8.97 -8.87
N SER A 68 9.26 -9.88 -8.57
CA SER A 68 8.03 -10.03 -9.35
C SER A 68 7.11 -8.80 -9.29
N PHE A 69 7.10 -8.07 -8.18
CA PHE A 69 6.41 -6.78 -8.10
C PHE A 69 7.12 -5.70 -8.93
N LYS A 70 8.46 -5.63 -8.84
CA LYS A 70 9.28 -4.70 -9.63
C LYS A 70 9.17 -4.92 -11.13
N ASP A 71 9.11 -6.17 -11.59
CA ASP A 71 8.89 -6.52 -13.00
C ASP A 71 7.56 -5.99 -13.54
N LEU A 72 6.55 -5.88 -12.67
CA LEU A 72 5.27 -5.25 -12.98
C LEU A 72 5.28 -3.73 -12.77
N GLY A 73 6.41 -3.14 -12.40
CA GLY A 73 6.58 -1.71 -12.12
C GLY A 73 5.87 -1.26 -10.84
N MET A 74 5.68 -2.16 -9.88
CA MET A 74 5.17 -1.87 -8.54
C MET A 74 6.36 -1.93 -7.58
N ASP A 75 6.85 -0.77 -7.13
CA ASP A 75 8.06 -0.71 -6.30
C ASP A 75 7.71 -0.86 -4.80
N PRO A 76 8.21 -1.89 -4.11
CA PRO A 76 8.03 -2.10 -2.67
C PRO A 76 9.08 -1.35 -1.82
#